data_AF-A0A0F9R916-F1
#
_entry.id   AF-A0A0F9R916-F1
#
_cell.length_a   1.000
_cell.length_b   1.000
_cell.length_c   1.000
_cell.angle_alpha   90.00
_cell.angle_beta   90.00
_cell.angle_gamma   90.00
#
_symmetry.space_group_name_H-M   'P 1'
#
loop_
_entity.id
_entity.type
_entity.pdbx_description
1 polymer ?
#
loop_
_entity_poly.entity_id
_entity_poly.type
_entity_poly.pdbx_seq_one_letter_code
_entity_poly.pdbx_strand_id
1 'polypeptide(L)' 'MTEVKEGWTWLRNSPKWHCFIDGRSICKKFMLWINPELEQGKDDSPDNCKACMKALAKRKLN' A
#
# COMPACT_ATOMS: atom_id res chain seq x y z
N MET A 1 14.96 14.48 7.18
CA MET A 1 14.69 13.17 6.54
C MET A 1 13.20 13.14 6.26
N THR A 2 12.78 13.27 5.01
CA THR A 2 11.36 13.14 4.67
C THR A 2 11.01 11.67 4.81
N GLU A 3 10.30 11.31 5.88
CA GLU A 3 9.77 9.97 6.04
C GLU A 3 8.96 9.60 4.79
N VAL A 4 9.36 8.51 4.13
CA VAL A 4 8.63 7.98 2.98
C VAL A 4 7.25 7.60 3.51
N LYS A 5 6.22 8.34 3.07
CA LYS A 5 4.83 8.03 3.41
C LYS A 5 4.45 6.73 2.71
N GLU A 6 4.56 5.64 3.44
CA GLU A 6 4.07 4.33 3.02
C GLU A 6 2.91 3.87 3.91
N GLY A 7 2.24 2.79 3.52
CA GLY A 7 1.20 2.14 4.32
C GLY A 7 -0.03 1.78 3.51
N TRP A 8 -1.04 1.25 4.20
CA TRP A 8 -2.22 0.67 3.60
C TRP A 8 -3.38 1.64 3.62
N THR A 9 -4.17 1.67 2.55
CA THR A 9 -5.44 2.40 2.54
C THR A 9 -6.48 1.65 1.72
N TRP A 10 -7.75 1.88 2.05
CA TRP A 10 -8.89 1.34 1.33
C TRP A 10 -9.32 2.29 0.22
N LEU A 11 -9.51 1.77 -1.00
CA LEU A 11 -10.02 2.55 -2.11
C LEU A 11 -11.49 2.19 -2.34
N ARG A 12 -12.36 3.19 -2.50
CA ARG A 12 -13.80 2.96 -2.76
C ARG A 12 -14.07 2.11 -4.01
N ASN A 13 -13.17 2.12 -4.99
CA ASN A 13 -13.29 1.38 -6.24
C ASN A 13 -12.57 0.02 -6.23
N SER A 14 -12.08 -0.45 -5.08
CA SER A 14 -11.40 -1.75 -4.96
C SER A 14 -11.85 -2.48 -3.70
N PRO A 15 -12.19 -3.79 -3.78
CA PRO A 15 -12.65 -4.58 -2.64
C PRO A 15 -11.51 -5.04 -1.70
N LYS A 16 -10.32 -4.44 -1.82
CA LYS A 16 -9.11 -4.81 -1.06
C LYS A 16 -8.31 -3.58 -0.70
N TRP A 17 -7.62 -3.64 0.44
CA TRP A 17 -6.66 -2.66 0.89
C TRP A 17 -5.42 -2.67 -0.01
N HIS A 18 -4.91 -1.50 -0.35
CA HIS A 18 -3.71 -1.35 -1.19
C HIS A 18 -2.62 -0.65 -0.41
N CYS A 19 -1.39 -1.19 -0.51
CA CYS A 19 -0.21 -0.54 0.03
C CYS A 19 0.26 0.51 -0.96
N PHE A 20 0.48 1.72 -0.48
CA PHE A 20 1.02 2.85 -1.20
C PHE A 20 2.39 3.22 -0.67
N ILE A 21 3.24 3.69 -1.56
CA ILE A 21 4.54 4.27 -1.26
C ILE A 21 4.60 5.54 -2.10
N ASP A 22 4.74 6.69 -1.44
CA ASP A 22 4.84 7.99 -2.10
C ASP A 22 3.68 8.26 -3.08
N GLY A 23 2.45 8.00 -2.62
CA GLY A 23 1.23 8.22 -3.39
C GLY A 23 0.95 7.20 -4.50
N ARG A 24 1.83 6.24 -4.78
CA ARG A 24 1.60 5.19 -5.79
C ARG A 24 1.45 3.82 -5.15
N SER A 25 0.47 3.03 -5.62
CA SER A 25 0.30 1.69 -5.09
C SER A 25 1.46 0.80 -5.53
N ILE A 26 1.94 -0.05 -4.62
CA ILE A 26 3.07 -0.94 -4.92
C ILE A 26 2.73 -1.98 -6.00
N CYS A 27 1.44 -2.32 -6.16
CA CYS A 27 0.95 -3.14 -7.28
C CYS A 27 0.84 -2.38 -8.61
N LYS A 28 1.18 -1.08 -8.64
CA LYS A 28 1.19 -0.17 -9.80
C LYS A 28 -0.18 0.07 -10.46
N LYS A 29 -1.28 -0.39 -9.84
CA LYS A 29 -2.65 -0.25 -10.37
C LYS A 29 -3.34 1.05 -9.97
N PHE A 30 -2.90 1.68 -8.88
CA PHE A 30 -3.57 2.83 -8.30
C PHE A 30 -2.58 3.94 -7.98
N MET A 31 -3.08 5.17 -8.04
CA MET A 31 -2.37 6.38 -7.68
C MET A 31 -3.32 7.22 -6.83
N LEU A 32 -2.80 7.75 -5.73
CA LEU A 32 -3.51 8.65 -4.86
C LEU A 32 -3.25 10.08 -5.33
N TRP A 33 -4.32 10.83 -5.55
CA TRP A 33 -4.26 12.24 -5.92
C TRP A 33 -4.09 13.17 -4.71
N ILE A 34 -4.43 12.67 -3.52
CA ILE A 34 -4.31 13.33 -2.23
C ILE A 34 -3.48 12.41 -1.34
N ASN A 35 -2.83 12.90 -0.29
CA ASN A 35 -2.15 12.06 0.70
C ASN A 35 -3.17 11.61 1.76
N PRO A 36 -3.84 10.44 1.64
CA PRO A 36 -4.69 9.92 2.71
C PRO A 36 -3.84 9.52 3.91
N GLU A 37 -4.51 9.29 5.03
CA GLU A 37 -3.93 8.57 6.14
C GLU A 37 -3.63 7.12 5.69
N LEU A 38 -2.40 6.68 5.94
CA LEU A 38 -1.91 5.35 5.58
C LEU A 38 -1.71 4.54 6.85
N GLU A 39 -2.34 3.37 6.91
CA GLU A 39 -2.22 2.46 8.05
C GLU A 39 -0.91 1.66 7.95
N GLN A 40 -0.12 1.69 9.02
CA GLN A 40 1.17 0.99 9.12
C GLN A 40 1.02 -0.38 9.79
N GLY A 41 1.89 -1.34 9.42
CA GLY A 41 2.07 -2.59 10.15
C GLY A 41 1.05 -3.71 9.89
N LYS A 42 -0.01 -3.49 9.11
CA LYS A 42 -1.01 -4.54 8.77
C LYS A 42 -0.69 -5.34 7.52
N ASP A 43 0.57 -5.73 7.31
CA ASP A 43 1.00 -6.30 6.02
C ASP A 43 0.37 -7.66 5.69
N ASP A 44 0.09 -8.48 6.70
CA ASP A 44 -0.37 -9.87 6.54
C ASP A 44 -1.90 -10.03 6.55
N SER A 45 -2.66 -8.93 6.49
CA SER A 45 -4.13 -9.00 6.51
C SER A 45 -4.70 -9.68 5.26
N PRO A 46 -5.69 -10.60 5.38
CA PRO A 46 -6.36 -11.21 4.22
C PRO A 46 -7.19 -10.21 3.40
N ASP A 47 -7.46 -9.03 3.95
CA ASP A 47 -8.14 -7.92 3.27
C ASP A 47 -7.21 -7.09 2.39
N ASN A 48 -5.90 -7.33 2.50
CA ASN A 48 -4.92 -6.69 1.64
C ASN A 48 -4.92 -7.30 0.23
N CYS A 49 -4.57 -6.46 -0.72
CA CYS A 49 -4.29 -6.88 -2.07
C CYS A 49 -3.10 -7.84 -2.06
N LYS A 50 -3.32 -9.09 -2.49
CA LYS A 50 -2.27 -10.11 -2.59
C LYS A 50 -1.07 -9.67 -3.43
N ALA A 51 -1.28 -8.86 -4.47
CA ALA A 51 -0.20 -8.31 -5.28
C ALA A 51 0.63 -7.28 -4.48
N CYS A 52 -0.04 -6.44 -3.67
CA CYS A 52 0.65 -5.50 -2.79
C CYS A 52 1.46 -6.23 -1.72
N MET A 53 0.88 -7.24 -1.06
CA MET A 53 1.59 -8.04 -0.05
C MET A 53 2.84 -8.70 -0.62
N LYS A 54 2.73 -9.36 -1.78
CA LYS A 54 3.88 -10.00 -2.45
C LYS A 54 4.97 -9.00 -2.83
N ALA A 55 4.60 -7.85 -3.38
CA ALA A 55 5.55 -6.82 -3.76
C ALA A 55 6.22 -6.18 -2.54
N LEU A 56 5.47 -5.99 -1.44
CA LEU A 56 5.98 -5.43 -0.19
C LEU A 56 6.96 -6.41 0.47
N ALA A 57 6.61 -7.69 0.56
CA ALA A 57 7.49 -8.74 1.04
C ALA A 57 8.79 -8.80 0.21
N LYS A 58 8.69 -8.76 -1.12
CA LYS A 58 9.88 -8.70 -1.99
C LYS A 58 10.74 -7.47 -1.74
N ARG A 59 10.14 -6.30 -1.51
CA ARG A 59 10.87 -5.05 -1.21
C ARG A 59 11.56 -5.10 0.16
N LYS A 60 10.93 -5.72 1.17
CA LYS A 60 11.50 -5.83 2.53
C LYS A 60 12.64 -6.84 2.66
N LEU A 61 12.69 -7.82 1.75
CA LEU A 61 13.77 -8.80 1.68
C LEU A 61 15.04 -8.27 0.98
N ASN A 62 14.98 -7.05 0.42
CA ASN A 62 15.98 -6.51 -0.51
C ASN A 62 16.59 -5.21 -0.01
#